data_AF-M0A2V4-F1
#
_entry.id   AF-M0A2V4-F1
#
_cell.length_a   1.000
_cell.length_b   1.000
_cell.length_c   1.000
_cell.angle_alpha   90.00
_cell.angle_beta   90.00
_cell.angle_gamma   90.00
#
_symmetry.space_group_name_H-M   'P 1'
#
loop_
_entity.id
_entity.type
_entity.pdbx_description
1 polymer ?
#
loop_
_entity_poly.entity_id
_entity_poly.type
_entity_poly.pdbx_seq_one_letter_code
_entity_poly.pdbx_strand_id
1 'polypeptide(L)'
;MDDLVENPPMLKIRHRPDTGTPLKNKSHGERNVPLSKEDVEVVQDYLEMNHPGGTDKHGREPLLMGRSVRAQKTTIQRNVYTLTRPCHYGQECPHDRNPDECEATTYNTASKCPSSVSPHSIRKGRIMYLLDNDVSIEDVSDLVNSGYDTIKQYYDKRSKTEKSEKIRQTMPDC
;
A
#
# COMPACT_ATOMS: atom_id res chain seq x y z
N MET A 1 -9.07 0.50 -18.28
CA MET A 1 -8.81 0.21 -16.84
C MET A 1 -8.95 -1.29 -16.58
N ASP A 2 -7.88 -2.07 -16.69
CA ASP A 2 -8.02 -3.55 -16.83
C ASP A 2 -7.53 -4.33 -15.58
N ASP A 3 -6.88 -3.63 -14.66
CA ASP A 3 -6.21 -4.23 -13.51
C ASP A 3 -7.09 -4.28 -12.25
N LEU A 4 -8.11 -3.42 -12.14
CA LEU A 4 -9.10 -3.47 -11.07
C LEU A 4 -10.19 -4.49 -11.44
N VAL A 5 -10.55 -5.37 -10.51
CA VAL A 5 -11.61 -6.35 -10.67
C VAL A 5 -12.58 -6.25 -9.51
N GLU A 6 -13.86 -6.14 -9.82
CA GLU A 6 -14.93 -5.99 -8.83
C GLU A 6 -15.38 -7.32 -8.23
N ASN A 7 -15.33 -8.42 -9.00
CA ASN A 7 -15.79 -9.72 -8.54
C ASN A 7 -14.91 -10.89 -9.05
N PRO A 8 -14.20 -11.62 -8.16
CA PRO A 8 -13.98 -11.25 -6.77
C PRO A 8 -13.15 -9.95 -6.67
N PRO A 9 -13.37 -9.09 -5.66
CA PRO A 9 -12.63 -7.84 -5.48
C PRO A 9 -11.11 -8.04 -5.43
N MET A 10 -10.38 -7.53 -6.44
CA MET A 10 -8.92 -7.63 -6.48
C MET A 10 -8.26 -6.59 -7.38
N LEU A 11 -6.98 -6.34 -7.13
CA LEU A 11 -6.09 -5.60 -8.02
C LEU A 11 -5.02 -6.52 -8.61
N LYS A 12 -4.93 -6.54 -9.95
CA LYS A 12 -3.94 -7.31 -10.70
C LYS A 12 -2.64 -6.51 -10.83
N ILE A 13 -1.57 -7.01 -10.19
CA ILE A 13 -0.23 -6.46 -10.37
C ILE A 13 0.48 -7.29 -11.45
N ARG A 14 0.88 -6.65 -12.55
CA ARG A 14 1.46 -7.32 -13.73
C ARG A 14 2.77 -6.70 -14.19
N HIS A 15 3.64 -7.54 -14.72
CA HIS A 15 4.93 -7.18 -15.27
C HIS A 15 4.78 -6.76 -16.73
N ARG A 16 4.85 -5.45 -16.99
CA ARG A 16 4.76 -4.93 -18.37
C ARG A 16 5.97 -4.04 -18.68
N PRO A 17 7.17 -4.64 -18.87
CA PRO A 17 8.41 -3.88 -19.10
C PRO A 17 8.33 -3.06 -20.40
N ASP A 18 7.74 -3.63 -21.46
CA ASP A 18 7.66 -3.01 -22.79
C ASP A 18 6.76 -1.77 -22.83
N THR A 19 5.86 -1.65 -21.85
CA THR A 19 4.97 -0.50 -21.67
C THR A 19 5.33 0.32 -20.42
N GLY A 20 6.55 0.21 -19.90
CA GLY A 20 7.07 1.12 -18.88
C GLY A 20 6.57 0.88 -17.45
N THR A 21 5.97 -0.27 -17.16
CA THR A 21 5.63 -0.70 -15.79
C THR A 21 6.29 -2.05 -15.44
N PRO A 22 7.63 -2.13 -15.42
CA PRO A 22 8.33 -3.31 -14.96
C PRO A 22 8.18 -3.50 -13.45
N LEU A 23 8.22 -4.76 -13.01
CA LEU A 23 8.22 -5.14 -11.60
C LEU A 23 9.64 -5.54 -11.23
N LYS A 24 10.04 -5.26 -9.98
CA LYS A 24 11.38 -5.61 -9.47
C LYS A 24 11.71 -7.09 -9.67
N ASN A 25 10.74 -7.96 -9.37
CA ASN A 25 10.88 -9.42 -9.48
C ASN A 25 10.31 -9.97 -10.80
N LYS A 26 10.17 -9.12 -11.83
CA LYS A 26 9.64 -9.49 -13.16
C LYS A 26 8.32 -10.28 -13.05
N SER A 27 8.13 -11.32 -13.86
CA SER A 27 6.95 -12.20 -13.85
C SER A 27 6.72 -12.87 -12.48
N HIS A 28 7.78 -13.20 -11.74
CA HIS A 28 7.65 -13.73 -10.38
C HIS A 28 7.06 -12.73 -9.38
N GLY A 29 7.03 -11.43 -9.72
CA GLY A 29 6.39 -10.41 -8.88
C GLY A 29 4.92 -10.16 -9.18
N GLU A 30 4.38 -10.81 -10.21
CA GLU A 30 2.96 -10.71 -10.56
C GLU A 30 2.11 -11.39 -9.49
N ARG A 31 0.98 -10.78 -9.17
CA ARG A 31 0.06 -11.29 -8.15
C ARG A 31 -1.31 -10.63 -8.26
N ASN A 32 -2.31 -11.28 -7.67
CA ASN A 32 -3.62 -10.70 -7.43
C ASN A 32 -3.67 -10.28 -5.97
N VAL A 33 -3.90 -9.00 -5.72
CA VAL A 33 -4.05 -8.46 -4.37
C VAL A 33 -5.55 -8.44 -4.07
N PRO A 34 -6.07 -9.29 -3.16
CA PRO A 34 -7.47 -9.21 -2.77
C PRO A 34 -7.74 -7.86 -2.13
N LEU A 35 -8.91 -7.32 -2.46
CA LEU A 35 -9.43 -6.07 -1.91
C LEU A 35 -10.71 -6.38 -1.14
N SER A 36 -11.09 -5.49 -0.22
CA SER A 36 -12.47 -5.48 0.27
C SER A 36 -13.41 -4.88 -0.78
N LYS A 37 -14.72 -5.00 -0.59
CA LYS A 37 -15.70 -4.29 -1.43
C LYS A 37 -15.55 -2.77 -1.29
N GLU A 38 -15.38 -2.31 -0.05
CA GLU A 38 -15.15 -0.90 0.27
C GLU A 38 -13.90 -0.34 -0.42
N ASP A 39 -12.79 -1.09 -0.47
CA ASP A 39 -11.60 -0.67 -1.22
C ASP A 39 -11.89 -0.48 -2.72
N VAL A 40 -12.70 -1.37 -3.31
CA VAL A 40 -13.11 -1.26 -4.72
C VAL A 40 -14.00 -0.04 -4.93
N GLU A 41 -14.98 0.17 -4.06
CA GLU A 41 -15.89 1.33 -4.09
C GLU A 41 -15.10 2.64 -4.03
N VAL A 42 -14.15 2.77 -3.09
CA VAL A 42 -13.29 3.96 -2.98
C VAL A 42 -12.48 4.19 -4.26
N VAL A 43 -11.96 3.13 -4.88
CA VAL A 43 -11.22 3.25 -6.13
C VAL A 43 -12.16 3.64 -7.27
N GLN A 44 -13.35 3.03 -7.38
CA GLN A 44 -14.36 3.37 -8.40
C GLN A 44 -14.81 4.82 -8.29
N ASP A 45 -15.13 5.29 -7.08
CA ASP A 45 -15.47 6.68 -6.78
C ASP A 45 -14.38 7.65 -7.27
N TYR A 46 -13.11 7.29 -7.02
CA TYR A 46 -12.00 8.05 -7.57
C TYR A 46 -12.01 8.05 -9.11
N LEU A 47 -12.25 6.90 -9.75
CA LEU A 47 -12.30 6.78 -11.21
C LEU A 47 -13.42 7.60 -11.85
N GLU A 48 -14.59 7.63 -11.23
CA GLU A 48 -15.77 8.32 -11.75
C GLU A 48 -15.70 9.83 -11.51
N MET A 49 -15.23 10.25 -10.34
CA MET A 49 -15.36 11.65 -9.91
C MET A 49 -14.05 12.45 -10.03
N ASN A 50 -12.90 11.81 -9.87
CA ASN A 50 -11.62 12.50 -9.65
C ASN A 50 -10.52 12.12 -10.63
N HIS A 51 -10.65 11.01 -11.33
CA HIS A 51 -9.65 10.56 -12.27
C HIS A 51 -9.67 11.48 -13.51
N PRO A 52 -8.53 12.13 -13.84
CA PRO A 52 -8.50 13.15 -14.90
C PRO A 52 -8.69 12.59 -16.31
N GLY A 53 -8.79 11.25 -16.45
CA GLY A 53 -8.94 10.55 -17.71
C GLY A 53 -7.67 10.57 -18.57
N GLY A 54 -7.74 9.88 -19.71
CA GLY A 54 -6.68 9.83 -20.71
C GLY A 54 -5.77 8.61 -20.63
N THR A 55 -4.79 8.58 -21.52
CA THR A 55 -3.88 7.44 -21.70
C THR A 55 -2.43 7.84 -21.52
N ASP A 56 -1.59 6.92 -21.05
CA ASP A 56 -0.14 7.08 -21.09
C ASP A 56 0.40 6.96 -22.54
N LYS A 57 1.71 7.18 -22.70
CA LYS A 57 2.41 7.10 -24.00
C LYS A 57 2.31 5.75 -24.71
N HIS A 58 1.79 4.72 -24.04
CA HIS A 58 1.56 3.38 -24.58
C HIS A 58 0.07 3.08 -24.80
N GLY A 59 -0.79 4.10 -24.76
CA GLY A 59 -2.23 3.95 -24.99
C GLY A 59 -2.99 3.30 -23.82
N ARG A 60 -2.37 3.15 -22.65
CA ARG A 60 -3.03 2.54 -21.48
C ARG A 60 -3.57 3.61 -20.56
N GLU A 61 -4.71 3.34 -19.96
CA GLU A 61 -5.30 4.15 -18.90
C GLU A 61 -4.69 3.76 -17.53
N PRO A 62 -3.81 4.58 -16.94
CA PRO A 62 -3.20 4.29 -15.64
C PRO A 62 -4.22 4.35 -14.51
N LEU A 63 -4.17 3.41 -13.55
CA LEU A 63 -5.04 3.48 -12.37
C LEU A 63 -4.92 4.81 -11.62
N LEU A 64 -3.69 5.29 -11.44
CA LEU A 64 -3.39 6.54 -10.76
C LEU A 64 -2.74 7.52 -11.74
N MET A 65 -3.37 8.67 -11.89
CA MET A 65 -2.90 9.75 -12.75
C MET A 65 -2.57 11.01 -11.93
N GLY A 66 -1.53 11.72 -12.37
CA GLY A 66 -1.38 13.14 -12.07
C GLY A 66 -2.20 13.98 -13.05
N ARG A 67 -1.97 15.30 -13.11
CA ARG A 67 -2.77 16.22 -13.94
C ARG A 67 -2.95 15.83 -15.42
N SER A 68 -1.95 15.19 -16.03
CA SER A 68 -2.01 14.80 -17.46
C SER A 68 -1.17 13.57 -17.81
N VAL A 69 -0.58 12.90 -16.82
CA VAL A 69 0.32 11.76 -17.03
C VAL A 69 0.17 10.74 -15.90
N ARG A 70 0.59 9.50 -16.14
CA ARG A 70 0.72 8.46 -15.10
C ARG A 70 1.43 9.03 -13.87
N ALA A 71 0.88 8.79 -12.69
CA ALA A 71 1.47 9.26 -11.44
C ALA A 71 2.89 8.71 -11.26
N GLN A 72 3.84 9.58 -10.92
CA GLN A 72 5.20 9.17 -10.61
C GLN A 72 5.29 8.66 -9.16
N LYS A 73 6.30 7.83 -8.87
CA LYS A 73 6.53 7.30 -7.51
C LYS A 73 6.66 8.42 -6.47
N THR A 74 7.33 9.51 -6.83
CA THR A 74 7.52 10.70 -5.99
C THR A 74 6.20 11.43 -5.72
N THR A 75 5.30 11.50 -6.70
CA THR A 75 3.95 12.05 -6.53
C THR A 75 3.17 11.27 -5.47
N ILE A 76 3.12 9.94 -5.60
CA ILE A 76 2.43 9.07 -4.64
C ILE A 76 3.06 9.22 -3.25
N GLN A 77 4.39 9.22 -3.16
CA GLN A 77 5.11 9.38 -1.91
C GLN A 77 4.77 10.70 -1.19
N ARG A 78 4.77 11.83 -1.92
CA ARG A 78 4.44 13.15 -1.34
C ARG A 78 3.00 13.24 -0.90
N ASN A 79 2.06 12.66 -1.66
CA ASN A 79 0.66 12.57 -1.26
C ASN A 79 0.52 11.78 0.06
N VAL A 80 1.20 10.64 0.20
CA VAL A 80 1.17 9.85 1.44
C VAL A 80 1.70 10.66 2.64
N TYR A 81 2.83 11.34 2.51
CA TYR A 81 3.33 12.21 3.58
C TYR A 81 2.36 13.34 3.93
N THR A 82 1.70 13.91 2.93
CA THR A 82 0.72 15.00 3.13
C THR A 82 -0.51 14.48 3.87
N LEU A 83 -1.10 13.37 3.39
CA LEU A 83 -2.33 12.78 3.94
C LEU A 83 -2.16 12.29 5.37
N THR A 84 -0.96 11.83 5.74
CA THR A 84 -0.69 11.27 7.07
C THR A 84 -0.29 12.32 8.10
N ARG A 85 -0.23 13.59 7.72
CA ARG A 85 0.07 14.70 8.63
C ARG A 85 -1.18 15.08 9.43
N PRO A 86 -1.14 15.12 10.78
CA PRO A 86 -2.31 15.38 11.62
C PRO A 86 -3.14 16.61 11.26
N CYS A 87 -2.47 17.75 11.09
CA CYS A 87 -3.14 19.00 10.74
C CYS A 87 -3.76 19.02 9.34
N HIS A 88 -3.38 18.10 8.44
CA HIS A 88 -3.98 18.01 7.11
C HIS A 88 -5.44 17.52 7.17
N TYR A 89 -5.76 16.64 8.12
CA TYR A 89 -7.11 16.12 8.34
C TYR A 89 -7.77 16.74 9.58
N GLY A 90 -7.32 17.93 9.99
CA GLY A 90 -7.99 18.75 11.01
C GLY A 90 -7.66 18.41 12.47
N GLN A 91 -6.67 17.55 12.74
CA GLN A 91 -6.22 17.31 14.11
C GLN A 91 -5.19 18.34 14.59
N GLU A 92 -5.23 18.63 15.88
CA GLU A 92 -4.23 19.45 16.55
C GLU A 92 -2.82 18.86 16.38
N CYS A 93 -1.80 19.72 16.38
CA CYS A 93 -0.44 19.26 16.19
C CYS A 93 0.07 18.55 17.47
N PRO A 94 0.44 17.26 17.41
CA PRO A 94 0.96 16.54 18.58
C PRO A 94 2.41 16.93 18.95
N HIS A 95 3.02 17.82 18.16
CA HIS A 95 4.39 18.32 18.36
C HIS A 95 4.42 19.78 18.78
N ASP A 96 3.26 20.33 19.18
CA ASP A 96 3.12 21.72 19.65
C ASP A 96 3.62 22.76 18.62
N ARG A 97 3.42 22.48 17.32
CA ARG A 97 3.78 23.39 16.22
C ARG A 97 2.55 24.13 15.74
N ASN A 98 2.66 25.45 15.57
CA ASN A 98 1.65 26.26 14.89
C ASN A 98 1.59 25.87 13.40
N PRO A 99 0.45 25.38 12.86
CA PRO A 99 0.31 25.04 11.45
C PRO A 99 0.63 26.18 10.48
N ASP A 100 0.33 27.44 10.85
CA ASP A 100 0.53 28.59 9.96
C ASP A 100 2.02 28.93 9.72
N GLU A 101 2.89 28.53 10.65
CA GLU A 101 4.34 28.80 10.60
C GLU A 101 5.16 27.53 10.37
N CYS A 102 4.53 26.36 10.37
CA CYS A 102 5.22 25.07 10.33
C CYS A 102 5.72 24.75 8.92
N GLU A 103 7.03 24.55 8.78
CA GLU A 103 7.67 24.23 7.49
C GLU A 103 7.14 22.93 6.83
N ALA A 104 6.51 22.04 7.60
CA ALA A 104 6.03 20.75 7.13
C ALA A 104 4.61 20.78 6.57
N THR A 105 3.96 21.95 6.45
CA THR A 105 2.58 22.05 5.95
C THR A 105 2.47 22.04 4.43
N THR A 106 3.55 22.31 3.70
CA THR A 106 3.54 22.31 2.24
C THR A 106 3.68 20.89 1.65
N TYR A 107 3.20 20.72 0.41
CA TYR A 107 3.28 19.45 -0.32
C TYR A 107 4.70 18.90 -0.47
N ASN A 108 5.69 19.76 -0.70
CA ASN A 108 7.08 19.33 -0.95
C ASN A 108 7.86 19.06 0.34
N THR A 109 7.37 19.54 1.48
CA THR A 109 8.05 19.45 2.78
C THR A 109 7.28 18.62 3.80
N ALA A 110 6.18 17.99 3.40
CA ALA A 110 5.32 17.20 4.28
C ALA A 110 6.09 16.12 5.08
N SER A 111 7.12 15.52 4.48
CA SER A 111 7.99 14.52 5.13
C SER A 111 8.79 15.05 6.33
N LYS A 112 8.86 16.38 6.52
CA LYS A 112 9.51 17.00 7.69
C LYS A 112 8.62 16.97 8.95
N CYS A 113 7.34 16.60 8.82
CA CYS A 113 6.49 16.40 9.98
C CYS A 113 6.87 15.08 10.67
N PRO A 114 7.19 15.07 11.98
CA PRO A 114 7.54 13.84 12.68
C PRO A 114 6.39 12.82 12.77
N SER A 115 5.14 13.27 12.63
CA SER A 115 3.96 12.37 12.54
C SER A 115 3.62 11.93 11.12
N SER A 116 4.19 12.54 10.08
CA SER A 116 3.97 12.04 8.72
C SER A 116 4.66 10.69 8.57
N VAL A 117 4.02 9.75 7.86
CA VAL A 117 4.57 8.42 7.65
C VAL A 117 4.86 8.17 6.18
N SER A 118 5.91 7.39 5.93
CA SER A 118 6.29 7.01 4.56
C SER A 118 5.36 5.93 4.01
N PRO A 119 5.26 5.78 2.68
CA PRO A 119 4.58 4.62 2.07
C PRO A 119 5.13 3.27 2.59
N HIS A 120 6.44 3.21 2.89
CA HIS A 120 7.05 2.01 3.44
C HIS A 120 6.55 1.70 4.86
N SER A 121 6.32 2.73 5.68
CA SER A 121 5.77 2.59 7.03
C SER A 121 4.33 2.05 7.00
N ILE A 122 3.49 2.54 6.08
CA ILE A 122 2.12 2.02 5.88
C ILE A 122 2.17 0.54 5.49
N ARG A 123 3.05 0.19 4.54
CA ARG A 123 3.24 -1.20 4.13
C ARG A 123 3.70 -2.10 5.29
N LYS A 124 4.61 -1.62 6.14
CA LYS A 124 5.02 -2.33 7.37
C LYS A 124 3.83 -2.55 8.30
N GLY A 125 3.02 -1.52 8.52
CA GLY A 125 1.79 -1.63 9.32
C GLY A 125 0.84 -2.72 8.78
N ARG A 126 0.63 -2.78 7.46
CA ARG A 126 -0.19 -3.82 6.84
C ARG A 126 0.38 -5.23 7.01
N ILE A 127 1.70 -5.40 6.84
CA ILE A 127 2.37 -6.69 7.07
C ILE A 127 2.14 -7.16 8.50
N MET A 128 2.39 -6.29 9.48
CA MET A 128 2.19 -6.61 10.90
C MET A 128 0.72 -6.93 11.19
N TYR A 129 -0.22 -6.12 10.71
CA TYR A 129 -1.65 -6.37 10.87
C TYR A 129 -2.07 -7.75 10.35
N LEU A 130 -1.59 -8.17 9.17
CA LEU A 130 -1.90 -9.49 8.63
C LEU A 130 -1.35 -10.63 9.50
N LEU A 131 -0.12 -10.48 10.00
CA LEU A 131 0.50 -11.47 10.89
C LEU A 131 -0.20 -11.53 12.25
N ASP A 132 -0.61 -10.39 12.79
CA ASP A 132 -1.37 -10.27 14.05
C ASP A 132 -2.79 -10.84 13.91
N ASN A 133 -3.32 -10.92 12.68
CA ASN A 133 -4.58 -11.58 12.33
C ASN A 133 -4.37 -12.98 11.73
N ASP A 134 -3.29 -13.65 12.14
CA ASP A 134 -3.03 -15.06 11.87
C ASP A 134 -2.87 -15.48 10.39
N VAL A 135 -2.65 -14.53 9.49
CA VAL A 135 -2.28 -14.85 8.11
C VAL A 135 -0.86 -15.44 8.10
N SER A 136 -0.65 -16.52 7.35
CA SER A 136 0.63 -17.22 7.31
C SER A 136 1.75 -16.33 6.76
N ILE A 137 3.00 -16.59 7.15
CA ILE A 137 4.15 -15.79 6.66
C ILE A 137 4.30 -15.98 5.16
N GLU A 138 4.01 -17.18 4.68
CA GLU A 138 3.97 -17.59 3.28
C GLU A 138 2.96 -16.74 2.49
N ASP A 139 1.70 -16.67 2.95
CA ASP A 139 0.67 -15.87 2.29
C ASP A 139 0.99 -14.37 2.32
N VAL A 140 1.51 -13.86 3.45
CA VAL A 140 1.95 -12.46 3.55
C VAL A 140 3.11 -12.18 2.58
N SER A 141 4.09 -13.08 2.52
CA SER A 141 5.25 -13.01 1.61
C SER A 141 4.79 -12.87 0.15
N ASP A 142 3.86 -13.73 -0.28
CA ASP A 142 3.32 -13.73 -1.63
C ASP A 142 2.50 -12.47 -1.92
N LEU A 143 1.61 -12.08 -0.99
CA LEU A 143 0.77 -10.90 -1.11
C LEU A 143 1.59 -9.61 -1.26
N VAL A 144 2.63 -9.48 -0.44
CA VAL A 144 3.46 -8.27 -0.45
C VAL A 144 4.60 -8.38 -1.45
N ASN A 145 4.91 -9.55 -2.00
CA ASN A 145 6.07 -9.84 -2.84
C ASN A 145 7.39 -9.48 -2.11
N SER A 146 7.60 -10.11 -0.96
CA SER A 146 8.79 -9.96 -0.11
C SER A 146 9.21 -11.34 0.38
N GLY A 147 10.51 -11.61 0.47
CA GLY A 147 10.99 -12.94 0.84
C GLY A 147 10.52 -13.39 2.23
N TYR A 148 10.19 -14.68 2.36
CA TYR A 148 9.77 -15.33 3.59
C TYR A 148 10.66 -14.98 4.79
N ASP A 149 11.99 -15.17 4.65
CA ASP A 149 12.95 -14.91 5.74
C ASP A 149 12.96 -13.43 6.17
N THR A 150 12.73 -12.51 5.24
CA THR A 150 12.60 -11.08 5.56
C THR A 150 11.36 -10.82 6.41
N ILE A 151 10.22 -11.42 6.07
CA ILE A 151 8.99 -11.27 6.85
C ILE A 151 9.16 -11.87 8.26
N LYS A 152 9.70 -13.10 8.32
CA LYS A 152 9.96 -13.84 9.56
C LYS A 152 10.93 -13.12 10.49
N GLN A 153 12.01 -12.54 9.96
CA GLN A 153 13.03 -11.91 10.78
C GLN A 153 12.60 -10.53 11.30
N TYR A 154 11.94 -9.72 10.47
CA TYR A 154 11.74 -8.29 10.78
C TYR A 154 10.33 -7.92 11.24
N TYR A 155 9.33 -8.78 11.01
CA TYR A 155 7.93 -8.45 11.26
C TYR A 155 7.20 -9.45 12.14
N ASP A 156 7.55 -10.74 12.09
CA ASP A 156 6.92 -11.77 12.93
C ASP A 156 7.40 -11.67 14.38
N LYS A 157 6.62 -10.97 15.22
CA LYS A 157 6.91 -10.74 16.64
C LYS A 157 6.34 -11.81 17.58
N ARG A 158 5.64 -12.82 17.04
CA ARG A 158 5.04 -13.89 17.85
C ARG A 158 6.14 -14.66 18.61
N SER A 159 5.86 -14.98 19.86
CA SER A 159 6.66 -15.83 20.72
C SER A 159 6.69 -17.28 20.23
N LYS A 160 7.62 -18.08 20.74
CA LYS A 160 7.66 -19.53 20.45
C LYS A 160 6.37 -20.24 20.91
N THR A 161 5.77 -19.79 22.00
CA THR A 161 4.52 -20.35 22.55
C THR A 161 3.35 -20.11 21.61
N GLU A 162 3.15 -18.87 21.16
CA GLU A 162 2.09 -18.52 20.20
C GLU A 162 2.25 -19.31 18.88
N LYS A 163 3.49 -19.48 18.40
CA LYS A 163 3.75 -20.30 17.21
C LYS A 163 3.40 -21.77 17.43
N SER A 164 3.72 -22.33 18.59
CA SER A 164 3.42 -23.71 18.94
C SER A 164 1.90 -23.96 19.07
N GLU A 165 1.18 -23.04 19.72
CA GLU A 165 -0.27 -23.09 19.82
C GLU A 165 -0.94 -23.02 18.45
N LYS A 166 -0.42 -22.17 17.55
CA LYS A 166 -0.93 -22.10 16.18
C LYS A 166 -0.72 -23.40 15.42
N ILE A 167 0.49 -23.97 15.51
CA ILE A 167 0.77 -25.28 14.91
C ILE A 167 -0.24 -26.30 15.41
N ARG A 168 -0.48 -26.36 16.73
CA ARG A 168 -1.47 -27.27 17.33
C ARG A 168 -2.88 -27.09 16.75
N GLN A 169 -3.34 -25.85 16.51
CA GLN A 169 -4.67 -25.59 15.92
C GLN A 169 -4.77 -26.04 14.46
N THR A 170 -3.66 -26.03 13.72
CA THR A 170 -3.61 -26.42 12.30
C THR A 170 -3.21 -27.88 12.08
N MET A 171 -2.77 -28.56 13.14
CA MET A 171 -2.45 -29.98 13.07
C MET A 171 -3.75 -30.75 12.78
N PRO A 172 -3.77 -31.62 11.76
CA PRO A 172 -4.92 -32.48 11.55
C PRO A 172 -5.16 -33.34 12.78
N ASP A 173 -6.43 -33.59 13.10
CA ASP A 173 -6.79 -34.55 14.15
C ASP A 173 -6.20 -35.92 13.78
N CYS A 174 -5.36 -36.44 14.67
CA CYS A 174 -4.78 -37.78 14.56
C CYS A 174 -5.79 -38.84 14.99
#